data_AF-A0A1A6X9I7-F1
#
_entry.id   AF-A0A1A6X9I7-F1
#
_cell.length_a   1.000
_cell.length_b   1.000
_cell.length_c   1.000
_cell.angle_alpha   90.00
_cell.angle_beta   90.00
_cell.angle_gamma   90.00
#
_symmetry.space_group_name_H-M   'P 1'
#
loop_
_entity.id
_entity.type
_entity.pdbx_description
1 polymer ?
#
loop_
_entity_poly.entity_id
_entity_poly.type
_entity_poly.pdbx_seq_one_letter_code
_entity_poly.pdbx_strand_id
1 'polypeptide(L)'
;LALLVSGWTAWSLHRSQSPERIIEARGLVIHDGTGQPRLILGAPVPDPLSRGRTQGPRATALSGLILLGPDGSERGGYGTSDRGGEALLTLDDATGTTEVFKVVANPDRGASLMVKHQNNTGAMLTSWQGKP
;
A
#
# COMPACT_ATOMS: atom_id res chain seq x y z
N LEU A 1 -20.60 -40.13 4.92
CA LEU A 1 -20.30 -38.91 5.70
C LEU A 1 -19.02 -38.22 5.22
N ALA A 2 -17.85 -38.87 5.22
CA ALA A 2 -16.59 -38.27 4.76
C ALA A 2 -16.64 -37.71 3.31
N LEU A 3 -17.16 -38.48 2.34
CA LEU A 3 -17.27 -38.03 0.94
C LEU A 3 -18.21 -36.83 0.74
N LEU A 4 -19.26 -36.71 1.56
CA LEU A 4 -20.18 -35.57 1.52
C LEU A 4 -19.52 -34.30 2.06
N VAL A 5 -18.73 -34.43 3.13
CA VAL A 5 -17.94 -33.33 3.69
C VAL A 5 -16.86 -32.88 2.70
N SER A 6 -16.14 -33.82 2.07
CA SER A 6 -15.13 -33.52 1.05
C SER A 6 -15.73 -32.88 -0.21
N GLY A 7 -16.91 -33.31 -0.64
CA GLY A 7 -17.62 -32.70 -1.76
C GLY A 7 -18.09 -31.28 -1.44
N TRP A 8 -18.58 -31.06 -0.21
CA TRP A 8 -19.00 -29.73 0.25
C TRP A 8 -17.83 -28.75 0.36
N THR A 9 -16.68 -29.18 0.90
CA THR A 9 -15.47 -28.34 0.97
C THR A 9 -14.91 -28.04 -0.41
N ALA A 10 -14.84 -29.02 -1.31
CA ALA A 10 -14.39 -28.79 -2.68
C ALA A 10 -15.30 -27.80 -3.43
N TRP A 11 -16.62 -27.92 -3.27
CA TRP A 11 -17.58 -27.01 -3.88
C TRP A 11 -17.51 -25.59 -3.30
N SER A 12 -17.33 -25.44 -1.98
CA SER A 12 -17.20 -24.14 -1.33
C SER A 12 -15.89 -23.43 -1.70
N LEU A 13 -14.79 -24.18 -1.84
CA LEU A 13 -13.51 -23.70 -2.35
C LEU A 13 -13.65 -23.22 -3.81
N HIS A 14 -14.26 -24.02 -4.66
CA HIS A 14 -14.46 -23.67 -6.07
C HIS A 14 -15.33 -22.41 -6.22
N ARG A 15 -16.42 -22.32 -5.46
CA ARG A 15 -17.23 -21.10 -5.40
C ARG A 15 -16.39 -19.91 -4.95
N SER A 16 -15.60 -20.04 -3.89
CA SER A 16 -14.78 -18.93 -3.37
C SER A 16 -13.76 -18.40 -4.39
N GLN A 17 -13.37 -19.22 -5.36
CA GLN A 17 -12.42 -18.87 -6.43
C GLN A 17 -13.08 -18.45 -7.75
N SER A 18 -14.41 -18.32 -7.83
CA SER A 18 -15.12 -17.95 -9.05
C SER A 18 -14.75 -16.52 -9.52
N PRO A 19 -14.39 -16.30 -10.80
CA PRO A 19 -14.04 -14.97 -11.35
C PRO A 19 -15.14 -13.92 -11.19
N GLU A 20 -16.41 -14.34 -11.06
CA GLU A 20 -17.57 -13.47 -10.82
C GLU A 20 -17.47 -12.65 -9.51
N ARG A 21 -16.49 -12.91 -8.64
CA ARG A 21 -16.22 -12.14 -7.41
C ARG A 21 -15.12 -11.09 -7.57
N ILE A 22 -14.49 -10.98 -8.74
CA ILE A 22 -13.42 -10.03 -9.00
C ILE A 22 -14.05 -8.71 -9.43
N ILE A 23 -13.68 -7.63 -8.74
CA ILE A 23 -13.98 -6.27 -9.17
C ILE A 23 -12.75 -5.76 -9.94
N GLU A 24 -12.89 -5.60 -11.25
CA GLU A 24 -11.89 -4.93 -12.09
C GLU A 24 -12.16 -3.44 -12.10
N ALA A 25 -11.24 -2.66 -11.52
CA ALA A 25 -11.34 -1.22 -11.47
C ALA A 25 -9.94 -0.59 -11.54
N ARG A 26 -9.87 0.62 -12.08
CA ARG A 26 -8.64 1.43 -12.03
C ARG A 26 -8.44 2.15 -10.70
N GLY A 27 -9.52 2.31 -9.93
CA GLY A 27 -9.48 2.90 -8.61
C GLY A 27 -10.72 2.62 -7.80
N LEU A 28 -10.56 2.60 -6.48
CA LEU A 28 -11.62 2.45 -5.51
C LEU A 28 -11.33 3.36 -4.33
N VAL A 29 -12.27 4.23 -3.97
CA VAL A 29 -12.16 5.12 -2.81
C VAL A 29 -13.20 4.71 -1.78
N ILE A 30 -12.75 4.41 -0.57
CA ILE A 30 -13.63 4.11 0.56
C ILE A 30 -13.72 5.36 1.43
N HIS A 31 -14.94 5.83 1.63
CA HIS A 31 -15.26 6.97 2.50
C HIS A 31 -15.79 6.48 3.85
N ASP A 32 -15.53 7.22 4.93
CA ASP A 32 -16.21 7.00 6.20
C ASP A 32 -17.64 7.59 6.21
N GLY A 33 -18.34 7.46 7.33
CA GLY A 33 -19.72 7.93 7.48
C GLY A 33 -19.90 9.46 7.36
N THR A 34 -18.82 10.24 7.38
CA THR A 34 -18.86 11.69 7.15
C THR A 34 -18.55 12.08 5.71
N GLY A 35 -18.22 11.09 4.86
CA GLY A 35 -17.81 11.32 3.48
C GLY A 35 -16.31 11.58 3.31
N GLN A 36 -15.48 11.46 4.36
CA GLN A 36 -14.04 11.61 4.27
C GLN A 36 -13.40 10.34 3.69
N PRO A 37 -12.61 10.42 2.60
CA PRO A 37 -11.81 9.28 2.12
C PRO A 37 -10.90 8.74 3.22
N ARG A 38 -10.90 7.41 3.41
CA ARG A 38 -10.05 6.67 4.37
C ARG A 38 -9.08 5.71 3.71
N LEU A 39 -9.42 5.26 2.52
CA LEU A 39 -8.66 4.26 1.77
C LEU A 39 -8.80 4.52 0.28
N ILE A 40 -7.69 4.48 -0.45
CA ILE A 40 -7.67 4.58 -1.90
C ILE A 40 -6.90 3.39 -2.46
N LEU A 41 -7.54 2.58 -3.30
CA LEU A 41 -6.87 1.68 -4.22
C LEU A 41 -6.75 2.36 -5.57
N GLY A 42 -5.60 2.24 -6.23
CA GLY A 42 -5.40 2.87 -7.53
C GLY A 42 -4.24 2.28 -8.33
N ALA A 43 -4.37 2.36 -9.66
CA ALA A 43 -3.32 2.05 -10.63
C ALA A 43 -3.27 3.13 -11.72
N PRO A 44 -2.62 4.28 -11.46
CA PRO A 44 -1.89 4.65 -10.23
C PRO A 44 -2.78 5.25 -9.13
N VAL A 45 -2.26 5.31 -7.89
CA VAL A 45 -2.83 6.10 -6.79
C VAL A 45 -2.56 7.60 -6.97
N PRO A 46 -3.36 8.50 -6.39
CA PRO A 46 -3.17 9.95 -6.54
C PRO A 46 -1.94 10.46 -5.78
N ASP A 47 -1.61 11.72 -6.05
CA ASP A 47 -0.55 12.45 -5.35
C ASP A 47 -0.76 12.54 -3.83
N PRO A 48 0.32 12.67 -3.03
CA PRO A 48 0.22 12.63 -1.59
C PRO A 48 -0.62 13.77 -1.04
N LEU A 49 -1.38 13.48 0.01
CA LEU A 49 -2.30 14.44 0.63
C LEU A 49 -1.84 14.81 2.04
N SER A 50 -1.90 16.10 2.37
CA SER A 50 -1.87 16.59 3.76
C SER A 50 -3.05 17.52 3.99
N ARG A 51 -3.84 17.22 5.01
CA ARG A 51 -5.10 17.92 5.33
C ARG A 51 -6.02 18.09 4.12
N GLY A 52 -6.14 17.02 3.31
CA GLY A 52 -6.94 16.99 2.09
C GLY A 52 -6.36 17.78 0.91
N ARG A 53 -5.12 18.27 0.98
CA ARG A 53 -4.47 19.03 -0.10
C ARG A 53 -3.26 18.27 -0.66
N THR A 54 -3.15 18.25 -1.98
CA THR A 54 -2.01 17.69 -2.72
C THR A 54 -0.70 18.38 -2.32
N GLN A 55 0.33 17.57 -2.02
CA GLN A 55 1.67 18.03 -1.62
C GLN A 55 2.65 18.14 -2.81
N GLY A 56 2.17 17.91 -4.03
CA GLY A 56 2.96 17.85 -5.25
C GLY A 56 2.97 16.44 -5.85
N PRO A 57 3.59 16.27 -7.02
CA PRO A 57 3.58 15.00 -7.73
C PRO A 57 4.34 13.91 -6.95
N ARG A 58 3.85 12.67 -6.96
CA ARG A 58 4.66 11.53 -6.51
C ARG A 58 5.92 11.43 -7.36
N ALA A 59 7.04 11.09 -6.70
CA ALA A 59 8.32 10.88 -7.38
C ALA A 59 8.25 9.77 -8.45
N THR A 60 7.36 8.78 -8.27
CA THR A 60 7.07 7.71 -9.23
C THR A 60 5.59 7.34 -9.20
N ALA A 61 5.07 6.86 -10.32
CA ALA A 61 3.74 6.26 -10.37
C ALA A 61 3.73 5.02 -9.48
N LEU A 62 2.76 4.97 -8.57
CA LEU A 62 2.59 3.88 -7.61
C LEU A 62 1.22 3.24 -7.85
N SER A 63 1.20 1.93 -8.02
CA SER A 63 -0.03 1.15 -8.08
C SER A 63 -0.21 0.39 -6.76
N GLY A 64 -1.31 0.61 -6.06
CA GLY A 64 -1.52 0.02 -4.73
C GLY A 64 -2.60 0.69 -3.89
N LEU A 65 -2.31 0.82 -2.60
CA LEU A 65 -3.18 1.23 -1.51
C LEU A 65 -2.60 2.45 -0.80
N ILE A 66 -3.43 3.47 -0.57
CA ILE A 66 -3.13 4.62 0.30
C ILE A 66 -4.10 4.65 1.48
N LEU A 67 -3.57 4.89 2.68
CA LEU A 67 -4.33 5.10 3.90
C LEU A 67 -4.45 6.59 4.21
N LEU A 68 -5.66 7.03 4.56
CA LEU A 68 -5.94 8.42 4.90
C LEU A 68 -6.47 8.56 6.33
N GLY A 69 -6.03 9.63 6.99
CA GLY A 69 -6.52 10.07 8.30
C GLY A 69 -7.89 10.75 8.22
N PRO A 70 -8.52 11.03 9.38
CA PRO A 70 -9.79 11.76 9.45
C PRO A 70 -9.68 13.21 8.97
N ASP A 71 -8.46 13.75 8.96
CA ASP A 71 -8.13 15.06 8.44
C ASP A 71 -7.84 15.04 6.92
N GLY A 72 -7.88 13.87 6.28
CA GLY A 72 -7.49 13.68 4.89
C GLY A 72 -5.99 13.73 4.64
N SER A 73 -5.16 13.62 5.69
CA SER A 73 -3.72 13.44 5.53
C SER A 73 -3.37 11.98 5.27
N GLU A 74 -2.45 11.74 4.35
CA GLU A 74 -1.85 10.42 4.09
C GLU A 74 -1.18 9.87 5.35
N ARG A 75 -1.38 8.58 5.61
CA ARG A 75 -0.78 7.84 6.73
C ARG A 75 0.23 6.81 6.23
N GLY A 76 0.56 6.86 4.95
CA GLY A 76 1.35 5.89 4.22
C GLY A 76 0.51 5.00 3.31
N GLY A 77 1.15 3.96 2.78
CA GLY A 77 0.56 3.08 1.79
C GLY A 77 1.37 1.83 1.49
N TYR A 78 0.81 0.97 0.66
CA TYR A 78 1.47 -0.24 0.14
C TYR A 78 1.26 -0.32 -1.37
N GLY A 79 2.33 -0.47 -2.15
CA GLY A 79 2.19 -0.53 -3.60
C GLY A 79 3.48 -0.88 -4.33
N THR A 80 3.37 -0.89 -5.66
CA THR A 80 4.46 -1.20 -6.58
C THR A 80 4.75 -0.01 -7.50
N SER A 81 6.03 0.23 -7.74
CA SER A 81 6.52 1.31 -8.61
C SER A 81 6.64 0.84 -10.05
N ASP A 82 6.07 1.60 -10.99
CA ASP A 82 6.13 1.25 -12.42
C ASP A 82 7.52 1.50 -13.04
N ARG A 83 8.38 2.31 -12.40
CA ARG A 83 9.71 2.68 -12.94
C ARG A 83 10.86 1.80 -12.47
N GLY A 84 10.79 1.26 -11.26
CA GLY A 84 11.87 0.45 -10.67
C GLY A 84 11.41 -0.93 -10.20
N GLY A 85 10.12 -1.25 -10.35
CA GLY A 85 9.55 -2.54 -9.96
C GLY A 85 9.55 -2.80 -8.46
N GLU A 86 9.88 -1.81 -7.64
CA GLU A 86 9.95 -2.00 -6.19
C GLU A 86 8.57 -2.12 -5.57
N ALA A 87 8.44 -3.00 -4.58
CA ALA A 87 7.32 -2.99 -3.66
C ALA A 87 7.68 -2.16 -2.42
N LEU A 88 6.78 -1.27 -2.01
CA LEU A 88 7.00 -0.36 -0.89
C LEU A 88 5.86 -0.49 0.12
N LEU A 89 6.19 -0.44 1.41
CA LEU A 89 5.27 -0.18 2.51
C LEU A 89 5.78 1.04 3.27
N THR A 90 4.96 2.08 3.38
CA THR A 90 5.31 3.32 4.08
C THR A 90 4.31 3.59 5.20
N LEU A 91 4.77 4.23 6.28
CA LEU A 91 3.90 4.87 7.26
C LEU A 91 4.39 6.29 7.48
N ASP A 92 3.44 7.22 7.46
CA ASP A 92 3.69 8.64 7.67
C ASP A 92 3.26 9.07 9.06
N ASP A 93 3.79 10.22 9.49
CA ASP A 93 3.35 10.91 10.69
C ASP A 93 1.88 11.31 10.62
N ALA A 94 1.37 11.82 11.73
CA ALA A 94 -0.04 12.12 11.83
C ALA A 94 -0.52 13.27 10.93
N THR A 95 0.40 14.02 10.33
CA THR A 95 0.14 15.17 9.47
C THR A 95 0.34 14.86 7.99
N GLY A 96 0.80 13.65 7.65
CA GLY A 96 1.13 13.24 6.29
C GLY A 96 2.31 14.01 5.69
N THR A 97 3.19 14.52 6.56
CA THR A 97 4.33 15.38 6.18
C THR A 97 5.66 14.67 6.28
N THR A 98 5.76 13.65 7.12
CA THR A 98 7.02 12.94 7.38
C THR A 98 6.80 11.44 7.30
N GLU A 99 7.49 10.76 6.41
CA GLU A 99 7.59 9.30 6.44
C GLU A 99 8.42 8.87 7.66
N VAL A 100 7.85 8.04 8.53
CA VAL A 100 8.48 7.56 9.78
C VAL A 100 8.85 6.08 9.72
N PHE A 101 8.28 5.33 8.78
CA PHE A 101 8.57 3.92 8.56
C PHE A 101 8.55 3.63 7.05
N LYS A 102 9.52 2.86 6.58
CA LYS A 102 9.55 2.41 5.18
C LYS A 102 10.20 1.05 5.06
N VAL A 103 9.54 0.17 4.30
CA VAL A 103 10.13 -1.06 3.79
C VAL A 103 10.11 -1.02 2.27
N VAL A 104 11.22 -1.37 1.65
CA VAL A 104 11.35 -1.49 0.20
C VAL A 104 11.90 -2.85 -0.13
N ALA A 105 11.24 -3.57 -1.03
CA ALA A 105 11.81 -4.73 -1.72
C ALA A 105 12.18 -4.28 -3.14
N ASN A 106 13.48 -4.31 -3.45
CA ASN A 106 13.98 -4.01 -4.78
C ASN A 106 14.16 -5.33 -5.56
N PRO A 107 13.62 -5.45 -6.78
CA PRO A 107 13.69 -6.70 -7.54
C PRO A 107 15.13 -7.13 -7.84
N ASP A 108 16.06 -6.18 -7.97
CA ASP A 108 17.43 -6.45 -8.41
C ASP A 108 18.47 -6.34 -7.26
N ARG A 109 18.10 -5.75 -6.11
CA ARG A 109 19.10 -5.19 -5.17
C ARG A 109 18.86 -5.43 -3.68
N GLY A 110 17.91 -6.29 -3.30
CA GLY A 110 17.68 -6.67 -1.90
C GLY A 110 16.53 -5.91 -1.24
N ALA A 111 16.63 -5.67 0.06
CA ALA A 111 15.56 -5.04 0.84
C ALA A 111 16.10 -4.03 1.85
N SER A 112 15.33 -2.98 2.09
CA SER A 112 15.64 -1.97 3.09
C SER A 112 14.48 -1.79 4.04
N LEU A 113 14.78 -1.66 5.33
CA LEU A 113 13.87 -1.22 6.38
C LEU A 113 14.44 0.07 6.98
N MET A 114 13.60 1.09 7.08
CA MET A 114 13.91 2.37 7.70
C MET A 114 12.88 2.68 8.79
N VAL A 115 13.37 3.11 9.94
CA VAL A 115 12.56 3.68 11.03
C VAL A 115 13.17 5.02 11.40
N LYS A 116 12.34 6.06 11.41
CA LYS A 116 12.75 7.45 11.60
C LYS A 116 11.86 8.12 12.63
N HIS A 117 12.48 8.89 13.53
CA HIS A 117 11.79 9.83 14.39
C HIS A 117 11.63 11.18 13.68
N GLN A 118 10.56 11.91 14.01
CA GLN A 118 10.21 13.21 13.42
C GLN A 118 11.32 14.29 13.51
N ASN A 119 12.29 14.14 14.41
CA ASN A 119 13.46 15.03 14.54
C ASN A 119 14.67 14.63 13.67
N ASN A 120 14.48 13.75 12.69
CA ASN A 120 15.50 13.22 11.77
C ASN A 120 16.51 12.21 12.35
N THR A 121 16.37 11.76 13.60
CA THR A 121 17.10 10.58 14.08
C THR A 121 16.45 9.31 13.56
N GLY A 122 17.23 8.33 13.11
CA GLY A 122 16.66 7.07 12.62
C GLY A 122 17.68 5.94 12.51
N ALA A 123 17.17 4.77 12.19
CA ALA A 123 17.95 3.58 11.89
C ALA A 123 17.50 3.01 10.54
N MET A 124 18.45 2.45 9.80
CA MET A 124 18.18 1.78 8.53
C MET A 124 18.96 0.46 8.48
N LEU A 125 18.29 -0.61 8.09
CA LEU A 125 18.87 -1.90 7.79
C LEU A 125 18.67 -2.18 6.30
N THR A 126 19.72 -2.51 5.59
CA THR A 126 19.65 -2.85 4.16
C THR A 126 20.41 -4.14 3.89
N SER A 127 19.81 -5.05 3.11
CA SER A 127 20.52 -6.18 2.55
C SER A 127 21.11 -5.75 1.21
N TRP A 128 22.44 -5.77 1.14
CA TRP A 128 23.20 -5.37 -0.05
C TRP A 128 24.19 -6.47 -0.43
N GLN A 129 24.23 -6.84 -1.72
CA GLN A 129 25.10 -7.92 -2.22
C GLN A 129 26.39 -7.42 -2.92
N GLY A 130 26.66 -6.11 -2.95
CA GLY A 130 28.00 -5.61 -3.30
C GLY A 130 28.44 -5.71 -4.76
N LYS A 131 27.56 -6.00 -5.73
CA LYS A 131 27.95 -5.98 -7.15
C LYS A 131 27.70 -4.59 -7.75
N PRO A 132 28.72 -3.93 -8.34
CA PRO A 132 28.58 -2.63 -8.97
C PRO A 132 27.58 -2.64 -10.13
#